data_AF-A0A954KZP4-F1
#
_entry.id   AF-A0A954KZP4-F1
#
_cell.length_a   1.000
_cell.length_b   1.000
_cell.length_c   1.000
_cell.angle_alpha   90.00
_cell.angle_beta   90.00
_cell.angle_gamma   90.00
#
_symmetry.space_group_name_H-M   'P 1'
#
loop_
_entity.id
_entity.type
_entity.pdbx_description
1 polymer ?
#
loop_
_entity_poly.entity_id
_entity_poly.type
_entity_poly.pdbx_seq_one_letter_code
_entity_poly.pdbx_strand_id
1 'polypeptide(L)' 'RLLLIDGLLDGLSDEQLPGVLQSLRQEHQTRTLIIATGRRDIADQCDRAIRLTAPSRAMTADAAMFGDSSRQSSDQETAE' A
#
# COMPACT_ATOMS: atom_id res chain seq x y z
N ARG A 1 20.47 -10.87 -13.48
CA ARG A 1 19.09 -11.39 -13.76
C ARG A 1 18.19 -10.95 -12.60
N LEU A 2 16.89 -10.77 -12.80
CA LEU A 2 15.96 -10.25 -11.78
C LEU A 2 14.88 -11.28 -11.46
N LEU A 3 14.53 -11.40 -10.18
CA LEU A 3 13.37 -12.16 -9.69
C LEU A 3 12.50 -11.22 -8.86
N LEU A 4 11.20 -11.18 -9.17
CA LEU A 4 10.20 -10.44 -8.42
C LEU A 4 9.25 -11.43 -7.75
N ILE A 5 9.04 -11.27 -6.44
CA ILE A 5 8.03 -11.98 -5.66
C ILE A 5 7.05 -10.95 -5.14
N ASP A 6 5.78 -11.06 -5.54
CA ASP A 6 4.73 -10.12 -5.16
C ASP A 6 3.66 -10.82 -4.33
N GLY A 7 3.58 -10.47 -3.04
CA GLY A 7 2.58 -10.97 -2.08
C GLY A 7 2.66 -12.46 -1.73
N LEU A 8 3.40 -13.28 -2.50
CA LEU A 8 3.45 -14.73 -2.32
C LEU A 8 3.90 -15.16 -0.92
N LEU A 9 4.88 -14.46 -0.35
CA LEU A 9 5.43 -14.80 0.97
C LEU A 9 4.48 -14.42 2.11
N ASP A 10 3.50 -13.55 1.85
CA ASP A 10 2.58 -13.09 2.89
C ASP A 10 1.65 -14.20 3.37
N GLY A 11 1.42 -15.22 2.53
CA GLY A 11 0.62 -16.41 2.86
C GLY A 11 1.37 -17.54 3.58
N LEU A 12 2.68 -17.40 3.81
CA LEU A 12 3.45 -18.42 4.52
C LEU A 12 3.23 -18.33 6.03
N SER A 13 3.20 -19.48 6.71
CA SER A 13 3.18 -19.49 8.18
C SER A 13 4.52 -19.02 8.75
N ASP A 14 4.50 -18.59 10.01
CA ASP A 14 5.70 -18.08 10.70
C ASP A 14 6.78 -19.17 10.86
N GLU A 15 6.39 -20.44 10.88
CA GLU A 15 7.32 -21.58 10.90
C GLU A 15 7.96 -21.85 9.53
N GLN A 16 7.23 -21.59 8.44
CA GLN A 16 7.70 -21.86 7.07
C GLN A 16 8.58 -20.72 6.53
N LEU A 17 8.24 -19.48 6.88
CA LEU A 17 8.85 -18.28 6.33
C LEU A 17 10.39 -18.23 6.51
N PRO A 18 10.97 -18.55 7.68
CA PRO A 18 12.43 -18.51 7.86
C PRO A 18 13.17 -19.44 6.89
N GLY A 19 12.66 -20.65 6.66
CA GLY A 19 13.27 -21.62 5.76
C GLY A 19 13.25 -21.14 4.31
N VAL A 20 12.11 -20.60 3.86
CA VAL A 20 11.97 -20.05 2.50
C VAL A 20 12.88 -18.83 2.29
N LEU A 21 12.93 -17.90 3.24
CA LEU A 21 13.81 -16.73 3.16
C LEU A 21 15.30 -17.13 3.15
N GLN A 22 15.67 -18.14 3.93
CA GLN A 22 17.04 -18.68 3.91
C GLN A 22 17.39 -19.27 2.54
N SER A 23 16.50 -20.07 1.94
CA SER A 23 16.71 -20.64 0.61
C SER A 23 16.85 -19.55 -0.46
N LEU A 24 15.98 -18.53 -0.42
CA LEU A 24 16.09 -17.40 -1.34
C LEU A 24 17.45 -16.72 -1.22
N ARG A 25 17.91 -16.39 0.00
CA ARG A 25 19.23 -15.75 0.21
C ARG A 25 20.40 -16.59 -0.27
N GLN A 26 20.34 -17.92 -0.19
CA GLN A 26 21.44 -18.79 -0.66
C GLN A 26 21.58 -18.77 -2.19
N GLU A 27 20.50 -18.50 -2.92
CA GLU A 27 20.52 -18.37 -4.38
C GLU A 27 21.06 -17.00 -4.87
N HIS A 28 21.31 -16.03 -3.96
CA HIS A 28 21.55 -14.62 -4.28
C HIS A 28 22.86 -14.27 -5.00
N GLN A 29 23.74 -15.21 -5.33
CA GLN A 29 25.00 -14.80 -5.96
C GLN A 29 24.87 -14.41 -7.45
N THR A 30 23.71 -14.62 -8.10
CA THR A 30 23.56 -14.35 -9.55
C THR A 30 22.39 -13.44 -9.94
N ARG A 31 21.53 -13.04 -9.00
CA ARG A 31 20.27 -12.33 -9.31
C ARG A 31 19.91 -11.27 -8.27
N THR A 32 19.28 -10.19 -8.74
CA THR A 32 18.60 -9.21 -7.88
C THR A 32 17.21 -9.74 -7.54
N LEU A 33 16.91 -9.88 -6.25
CA LEU A 33 15.59 -10.24 -5.75
C LEU A 33 14.84 -8.98 -5.29
N ILE A 34 13.60 -8.84 -5.75
CA ILE A 34 12.66 -7.82 -5.28
C ILE A 34 11.48 -8.55 -4.65
N ILE A 35 11.12 -8.16 -3.41
CA ILE A 35 9.98 -8.71 -2.68
C ILE A 35 9.01 -7.57 -2.40
N ALA A 36 7.79 -7.67 -2.92
CA ALA A 36 6.67 -6.86 -2.49
C ALA A 36 5.86 -7.64 -1.44
N THR A 37 5.71 -7.04 -0.27
CA THR A 37 5.14 -7.68 0.92
C THR A 37 4.44 -6.65 1.79
N GLY A 38 3.33 -7.05 2.40
CA GLY A 38 2.68 -6.30 3.48
C GLY A 38 3.28 -6.57 4.86
N ARG A 39 4.15 -7.57 5.00
CA ARG A 39 4.68 -8.03 6.29
C ARG A 39 6.02 -7.38 6.62
N ARG A 40 6.13 -6.87 7.84
CA ARG A 40 7.33 -6.15 8.32
C ARG A 40 8.51 -7.07 8.59
N ASP A 41 8.25 -8.26 9.11
CA ASP A 41 9.25 -9.29 9.42
C ASP A 41 10.00 -9.81 8.17
N ILE A 42 9.34 -9.82 7.01
CA ILE A 42 9.98 -10.09 5.70
C ILE A 42 10.87 -8.92 5.29
N ALA A 43 10.38 -7.69 5.41
CA ALA A 43 11.12 -6.49 5.03
C ALA A 43 12.39 -6.29 5.87
N ASP A 44 12.34 -6.56 7.18
CA ASP A 44 13.47 -6.43 8.11
C ASP A 44 14.59 -7.44 7.82
N GLN A 45 14.30 -8.47 7.02
CA GLN A 45 15.23 -9.51 6.60
C GLN A 45 15.91 -9.24 5.26
N CYS A 46 15.45 -8.22 4.51
CA CYS A 46 16.02 -7.87 3.21
C CYS A 46 17.25 -6.97 3.35
N ASP A 47 18.17 -7.03 2.37
CA ASP A 47 19.34 -6.15 2.32
C ASP A 47 18.95 -4.66 2.23
N ARG A 48 17.80 -4.38 1.62
CA ARG A 48 17.20 -3.05 1.47
C ARG A 48 15.68 -3.16 1.55
N ALA A 49 15.04 -2.16 2.13
CA ALA A 49 13.58 -2.06 2.21
C ALA A 49 13.09 -0.68 1.75
N ILE A 50 12.04 -0.66 0.94
CA ILE A 50 11.34 0.57 0.52
C ILE A 50 9.93 0.51 1.11
N ARG A 51 9.56 1.52 1.90
CA ARG A 51 8.22 1.63 2.49
C ARG A 51 7.33 2.42 1.54
N LEU A 52 6.28 1.79 1.04
CA LEU A 52 5.26 2.45 0.24
C LEU A 52 4.14 2.95 1.17
N THR A 53 3.85 4.24 1.12
CA THR A 53 2.68 4.84 1.78
C THR A 53 1.58 5.01 0.75
N ALA A 54 0.33 4.71 1.12
CA ALA A 54 -0.80 5.01 0.25
C ALA A 54 -0.79 6.51 -0.12
N PRO A 55 -1.08 6.87 -1.38
CA PRO A 55 -1.23 8.28 -1.73
C PRO A 55 -2.32 8.88 -0.85
N SER A 56 -2.02 10.02 -0.23
CA SER A 56 -3.00 10.75 0.57
C SER A 56 -4.21 11.07 -0.30
N ARG A 57 -5.40 10.65 0.14
CA ARG A 57 -6.69 10.92 -0.52
C ARG A 57 -7.03 12.41 -0.67
N ALA A 58 -6.18 13.31 -0.16
CA ALA A 58 -6.35 14.75 -0.24
C ALA A 58 -6.32 15.32 -1.67
N MET A 59 -5.79 14.60 -2.67
CA MET A 59 -5.70 15.10 -4.05
C MET A 59 -6.95 14.84 -4.93
N THR A 60 -7.97 14.13 -4.45
CA THR A 60 -9.19 13.89 -5.26
C THR A 60 -10.36 14.82 -4.95
N ALA A 61 -10.24 15.72 -3.96
CA ALA A 61 -11.33 16.63 -3.59
C ALA A 61 -11.48 17.86 -4.51
N ASP A 62 -10.47 18.18 -5.31
CA ASP A 62 -10.50 19.35 -6.21
C ASP A 62 -11.43 19.16 -7.43
N ALA A 63 -11.81 17.92 -7.73
CA ALA A 63 -12.72 17.61 -8.82
C ALA A 63 -14.22 17.88 -8.49
N ALA A 64 -14.56 18.13 -7.22
CA ALA A 64 -15.95 18.31 -6.77
C ALA A 64 -16.40 19.79 -6.64
N MET A 65 -15.51 20.77 -6.89
CA MET A 65 -15.80 22.21 -6.68
C MET A 65 -16.58 22.91 -7.82
N PHE A 66 -16.86 22.24 -8.96
CA PHE A 66 -17.57 22.84 -10.11
C PHE A 66 -19.05 22.48 -10.18
N GLY A 67 -19.77 22.46 -9.05
CA GLY A 67 -21.16 22.03 -9.07
C GLY A 67 -22.02 22.41 -7.87
N ASP A 68 -22.01 23.66 -7.43
CA ASP A 68 -23.26 24.25 -6.91
C ASP A 68 -23.19 25.78 -6.97
N SER A 69 -24.02 26.37 -7.83
CA SER A 69 -24.26 27.80 -7.84
C SER A 69 -25.75 28.03 -7.98
N SER A 70 -26.29 28.67 -6.96
CA SER A 70 -27.48 29.51 -6.98
C SER A 70 -28.83 28.79 -6.75
N ARG A 71 -29.36 28.89 -5.52
CA ARG A 71 -30.32 29.96 -5.14
C ARG A 71 -30.83 29.80 -3.71
N GLN A 72 -30.38 30.71 -2.84
CA GLN A 72 -31.12 31.18 -1.67
C GLN A 72 -32.35 31.99 -2.11
N SER A 73 -33.47 31.80 -1.42
CA SER A 73 -34.42 32.86 -1.05
C SER A 73 -35.37 32.20 -0.03
N SER A 74 -35.19 32.49 1.26
CA SER A 74 -35.92 33.58 1.95
C SER A 74 -37.28 33.08 2.40
N ASP A 75 -37.45 32.86 3.70
CA ASP A 75 -38.25 33.74 4.60
C ASP A 75 -39.71 33.27 4.53
N GLN A 76 -40.52 33.09 5.57
CA GLN A 76 -40.64 33.63 6.92
C GLN A 76 -41.82 32.80 7.53
N GLU A 77 -41.79 32.43 8.81
CA GLU A 77 -42.55 33.09 9.88
C GLU A 77 -44.04 32.64 10.01
N THR A 78 -44.35 32.17 11.24
CA THR A 78 -45.66 32.14 11.95
C THR A 78 -46.91 31.56 11.29
N ALA A 79 -47.52 30.57 11.96
CA ALA A 79 -48.71 30.79 12.80
C ALA A 79 -49.20 29.49 13.45
N GLU A 80 -49.52 29.63 14.75
CA GLU A 80 -50.53 28.94 15.60
C GLU A 80 -50.60 27.40 15.65
#